data_AF-A0A930MD16-F1
#
_entry.id   AF-A0A930MD16-F1
#
_cell.length_a   1.000
_cell.length_b   1.000
_cell.length_c   1.000
_cell.angle_alpha   90.00
_cell.angle_beta   90.00
_cell.angle_gamma   90.00
#
_symmetry.space_group_name_H-M   'P 1'
#
loop_
_entity.id
_entity.type
_entity.pdbx_description
1 polymer ?
#
loop_
_entity_poly.entity_id
_entity_poly.type
_entity_poly.pdbx_seq_one_letter_code
_entity_poly.pdbx_strand_id
1 'polypeptide(L)' 'MSWADNKIMRNKKYNEENYEQILMRVRKGEKAKIQAAAKAEGKSVTAYIMEAVGEKMSKEQRD' A
#
# COMPACT_ATOMS: atom_id res chain seq x y z
N MET A 1 -8.83 28.61 10.73
CA MET A 1 -8.15 27.59 9.90
C MET A 1 -7.79 28.24 8.59
N SER A 2 -6.52 28.14 8.18
CA SER A 2 -6.07 28.57 6.87
C SER A 2 -6.74 27.74 5.77
N TRP A 3 -6.88 28.29 4.56
CA TRP A 3 -7.37 27.55 3.38
C TRP A 3 -6.59 26.24 3.15
N ALA A 4 -5.30 26.24 3.48
CA ALA A 4 -4.44 25.05 3.44
C ALA A 4 -4.90 23.97 4.45
N ASP A 5 -5.29 24.36 5.66
CA ASP A 5 -5.74 23.44 6.71
C ASP A 5 -7.05 22.75 6.31
N ASN A 6 -7.99 23.50 5.74
CA ASN A 6 -9.27 22.95 5.28
C ASN A 6 -9.09 21.89 4.18
N LYS A 7 -8.12 22.09 3.28
CA LYS A 7 -7.80 21.12 2.23
C LYS A 7 -7.20 19.83 2.81
N ILE A 8 -6.30 19.95 3.78
CA ILE A 8 -5.71 18.79 4.48
C ILE A 8 -6.79 17.99 5.21
N MET A 9 -7.67 18.67 5.95
CA MET A 9 -8.77 18.04 6.69
C MET A 9 -9.75 17.31 5.75
N ARG A 10 -10.11 17.93 4.62
CA ARG A 10 -11.00 17.30 3.63
C ARG A 10 -10.38 16.04 3.03
N ASN A 11 -9.11 16.10 2.65
CA ASN A 11 -8.40 14.95 2.10
C ASN A 11 -8.24 13.83 3.12
N LYS A 12 -7.97 14.19 4.39
CA LYS A 12 -7.89 13.22 5.48
C LYS A 12 -9.23 12.49 5.68
N LYS A 13 -10.34 13.22 5.74
CA LYS A 13 -11.68 12.65 5.87
C LYS A 13 -12.02 11.71 4.72
N TYR A 14 -11.74 12.12 3.48
CA TYR A 14 -11.97 11.28 2.31
C TYR A 14 -11.13 9.99 2.35
N ASN A 15 -9.84 10.10 2.74
CA ASN A 15 -8.98 8.93 2.85
C ASN A 15 -9.46 7.97 3.95
N GLU A 16 -9.86 8.49 5.11
CA GLU A 16 -10.36 7.70 6.24
C GLU A 16 -11.66 6.94 5.92
N GLU A 17 -12.56 7.55 5.14
CA GLU A 17 -13.82 6.92 4.74
C GLU A 17 -13.65 5.84 3.65
N ASN A 18 -12.62 5.94 2.81
CA ASN A 18 -12.51 5.10 1.60
C ASN A 18 -11.30 4.15 1.58
N TYR A 19 -10.30 4.38 2.41
CA TYR A 19 -9.03 3.65 2.35
C TYR A 19 -8.50 3.32 3.75
N GLU A 20 -8.09 2.06 3.94
CA GLU A 20 -7.30 1.67 5.10
C GLU A 20 -5.80 1.93 4.85
N GLN A 21 -5.13 2.56 5.80
CA GLN A 21 -3.70 2.85 5.71
C GLN A 21 -2.88 1.80 6.46
N ILE A 22 -2.05 1.04 5.74
CA ILE A 22 -1.11 0.08 6.33
C ILE A 22 0.29 0.72 6.38
N LEU A 23 0.79 0.95 7.60
CA LEU A 23 2.13 1.50 7.80
C LEU A 23 3.16 0.37 7.93
N MET A 24 3.80 0.01 6.83
CA MET A 24 4.78 -1.08 6.80
C MET A 24 6.22 -0.56 6.96
N ARG A 25 6.94 -1.11 7.93
CA ARG A 25 8.39 -0.90 8.07
C ARG A 25 9.13 -2.10 7.48
N VAL A 26 9.95 -1.85 6.47
CA VAL A 26 10.84 -2.86 5.87
C VAL A 26 12.29 -2.55 6.21
N ARG A 27 13.18 -3.56 6.22
CA ARG A 27 14.59 -3.30 6.48
C ARG A 27 15.19 -2.42 5.38
N LYS A 28 16.24 -1.69 5.74
CA LYS A 28 17.02 -0.92 4.76
C LYS A 28 17.54 -1.87 3.68
N GLY A 29 17.34 -1.49 2.41
CA GLY A 29 17.70 -2.29 1.23
C GLY A 29 16.59 -3.20 0.71
N GLU A 30 15.64 -3.65 1.55
CA GLU A 30 14.53 -4.50 1.06
C GLU A 30 13.56 -3.74 0.17
N LYS A 31 13.31 -2.46 0.46
CA LYS A 31 12.49 -1.60 -0.39
C LYS A 31 12.95 -1.60 -1.85
N ALA A 32 14.27 -1.55 -2.07
CA ALA A 32 14.84 -1.54 -3.42
C ALA A 32 14.64 -2.89 -4.12
N LYS A 33 14.75 -4.01 -3.38
CA LYS A 33 14.47 -5.34 -3.91
C LYS A 33 13.00 -5.49 -4.31
N ILE A 34 12.08 -5.04 -3.46
CA ILE A 34 10.63 -5.06 -3.76
C ILE A 34 10.32 -4.18 -4.98
N GLN A 35 10.94 -3.00 -5.08
CA GLN A 35 10.79 -2.13 -6.26
C GLN A 35 11.30 -2.78 -7.54
N ALA A 36 12.45 -3.46 -7.48
CA ALA A 36 13.00 -4.16 -8.63
C ALA A 36 12.10 -5.33 -9.06
N ALA A 37 11.59 -6.12 -8.10
CA ALA A 37 10.67 -7.23 -8.37
C ALA A 37 9.36 -6.72 -8.99
N ALA A 38 8.74 -5.69 -8.41
CA ALA A 38 7.53 -5.08 -8.94
C ALA A 38 7.74 -4.54 -10.36
N LYS A 39 8.89 -3.89 -10.62
CA LYS A 39 9.24 -3.37 -11.95
C LYS A 39 9.46 -4.50 -12.97
N ALA A 40 10.06 -5.61 -12.57
CA ALA A 40 10.25 -6.77 -13.44
C ALA A 40 8.90 -7.37 -13.88
N GLU A 41 7.88 -7.30 -13.02
CA GLU A 41 6.52 -7.73 -13.32
C GLU A 41 5.65 -6.64 -13.98
N GLY A 42 6.19 -5.43 -14.20
CA GLY A 42 5.44 -4.30 -14.75
C GLY A 42 4.36 -3.74 -13.82
N LYS A 43 4.42 -4.05 -12.52
CA LYS A 43 3.44 -3.65 -11.50
C LYS A 43 3.96 -2.51 -10.63
N SER A 44 3.03 -1.77 -10.02
CA SER A 44 3.39 -0.87 -8.92
C SER A 44 3.80 -1.68 -7.69
N VAL A 45 4.65 -1.11 -6.83
CA VAL A 45 5.06 -1.75 -5.56
C VAL A 45 3.85 -2.15 -4.72
N THR A 46 2.84 -1.29 -4.64
CA THR A 46 1.62 -1.56 -3.90
C THR A 46 0.85 -2.72 -4.50
N ALA A 47 0.65 -2.75 -5.83
CA ALA A 47 -0.04 -3.85 -6.50
C ALA A 47 0.70 -5.17 -6.30
N TYR A 48 2.03 -5.15 -6.41
CA TYR A 48 2.88 -6.32 -6.18
C TYR A 48 2.73 -6.87 -4.75
N ILE A 49 2.71 -6.00 -3.73
CA ILE A 49 2.49 -6.41 -2.33
C ILE A 49 1.07 -6.96 -2.14
N MET A 50 0.05 -6.29 -2.66
CA MET A 50 -1.36 -6.69 -2.50
C MET A 50 -1.64 -8.04 -3.15
N GLU A 51 -1.07 -8.31 -4.32
CA GLU A 51 -1.20 -9.59 -5.01
C GLU A 51 -0.53 -10.72 -4.21
N ALA A 52 0.69 -10.50 -3.71
CA ALA A 52 1.37 -11.48 -2.86
C ALA A 52 0.57 -11.81 -1.58
N VAL A 53 -0.05 -10.80 -0.97
CA VAL A 53 -0.94 -10.99 0.18
C VAL A 53 -2.20 -11.75 -0.22
N GLY A 54 -2.85 -11.37 -1.32
CA GLY A 54 -4.05 -12.03 -1.83
C GLY A 54 -3.82 -13.51 -2.18
N GLU A 55 -2.68 -13.85 -2.78
CA GLU A 55 -2.29 -15.23 -3.04
C GLU A 55 -2.14 -16.05 -1.76
N LYS A 56 -1.53 -15.47 -0.72
CA LYS A 56 -1.36 -16.12 0.58
C LYS A 56 -2.69 -16.34 1.29
N MET A 57 -3.54 -15.30 1.35
CA MET A 57 -4.89 -15.39 1.91
C MET A 57 -5.78 -16.38 1.16
N SER A 58 -5.59 -16.54 -0.15
CA SER A 58 -6.36 -17.49 -0.97
C SER A 58 -5.88 -18.93 -0.80
N LYS A 59 -4.59 -19.14 -0.50
CA LYS A 59 -4.03 -20.47 -0.20
C LYS A 59 -4.48 -20.95 1.17
N GLU A 60 -4.55 -20.07 2.17
CA GLU A 60 -4.96 -20.41 3.54
C GLU A 60 -6.45 -20.74 3.68
N GLN A 61 -7.30 -20.27 2.76
CA GLN A 61 -8.72 -20.62 2.71
C GLN A 61 -9.02 -21.94 1.99
N ARG A 62 -8.02 -22.59 1.39
CA ARG A 62 -8.16 -23.84 0.63
C ARG A 62 -7.59 -25.08 1.34
N ASP A 63 -7.07 -24.90 2.55
CA ASP A 63 -6.69 -25.97 3.51
C ASP A 63 -7.70 -25.96 4.68
#